data_AF-A0A800N8U8-F1
#
_entry.id   AF-A0A800N8U8-F1
#
_cell.length_a   1.000
_cell.length_b   1.000
_cell.length_c   1.000
_cell.angle_alpha   90.00
_cell.angle_beta   90.00
_cell.angle_gamma   90.00
#
_symmetry.space_group_name_H-M   'P 1'
#
loop_
_entity.id
_entity.type
_entity.pdbx_description
1 polymer ?
#
loop_
_entity_poly.entity_id
_entity_poly.type
_entity_poly.pdbx_seq_one_letter_code
_entity_poly.pdbx_strand_id
1 'polypeptide(L)'
;MQTRKERIQNDKRKKMKASGMTAASTVFAAVIASAGFSASAKEAYALTGFYKVKQGDTLYKISREHDMTVNELKAVNRLKSDTIHPGQTLEVRTERHTEEPFNNETAIYTVVPGDTLWGIAKRYRMNINDLKTLNKLKSDMVLINQKMIIKGDISKTKAIITGAADNFTVEFKNGNDYFTLKVPYGTAQSYQKMSGKEILVVYKDDALINVQ
;
A
#
# COMPACT_ATOMS: atom_id res chain seq x y z
N MET A 1 17.01 -16.00 -24.33
CA MET A 1 15.83 -15.91 -23.44
C MET A 1 16.29 -15.43 -22.08
N GLN A 2 15.59 -14.49 -21.43
CA GLN A 2 15.94 -14.05 -20.07
C GLN A 2 15.67 -15.15 -19.05
N THR A 3 16.51 -15.28 -18.02
CA THR A 3 16.30 -16.23 -16.94
C THR A 3 15.13 -15.79 -16.04
N ARG A 4 14.49 -16.74 -15.34
CA ARG A 4 13.41 -16.41 -14.38
C ARG A 4 13.87 -15.39 -13.32
N LYS A 5 15.11 -15.56 -12.82
CA LYS A 5 15.72 -14.64 -11.85
C LYS A 5 15.87 -13.22 -12.43
N GLU A 6 16.33 -13.09 -13.67
CA GLU A 6 16.45 -11.78 -14.35
C GLU A 6 15.10 -11.08 -14.50
N ARG A 7 14.06 -11.81 -14.94
CA ARG A 7 12.73 -11.22 -15.13
C ARG A 7 12.13 -10.71 -13.82
N ILE A 8 12.24 -11.48 -12.73
CA ILE A 8 11.79 -11.06 -11.40
C ILE A 8 12.52 -9.80 -10.95
N GLN A 9 13.84 -9.75 -11.12
CA GLN A 9 14.64 -8.59 -10.73
C GLN A 9 14.28 -7.34 -11.55
N ASN A 10 14.04 -7.51 -12.85
CA ASN A 10 13.63 -6.42 -13.74
C ASN A 10 12.25 -5.87 -13.38
N ASP A 11 11.27 -6.74 -13.08
CA ASP A 11 9.93 -6.32 -12.63
C ASP A 11 10.01 -5.55 -11.29
N LYS A 12 10.78 -6.06 -10.32
CA LYS A 12 11.03 -5.36 -9.05
C LYS A 12 11.65 -3.98 -9.26
N ARG A 13 12.65 -3.86 -10.15
CA ARG A 13 13.27 -2.58 -10.49
C ARG A 13 12.28 -1.61 -11.14
N LYS A 14 11.44 -2.10 -12.06
CA LYS A 14 10.40 -1.29 -12.72
C LYS A 14 9.41 -0.74 -11.69
N LYS A 15 8.95 -1.57 -10.75
CA LYS A 15 8.05 -1.16 -9.67
C LYS A 15 8.69 -0.21 -8.67
N MET A 16 9.97 -0.43 -8.31
CA MET A 16 10.70 0.50 -7.44
C MET A 16 10.86 1.89 -8.08
N LYS A 17 11.10 1.96 -9.40
CA LYS A 17 11.12 3.25 -10.10
C LYS A 17 9.74 3.92 -10.15
N ALA A 18 8.67 3.13 -10.22
CA ALA A 18 7.31 3.64 -10.15
C ALA A 18 6.89 4.08 -8.72
N SER A 19 7.45 3.46 -7.67
CA SER A 19 7.15 3.78 -6.26
C SER A 19 8.13 4.78 -5.62
N GLY A 20 9.31 4.96 -6.20
CA GLY A 20 10.45 5.70 -5.64
C GLY A 20 10.46 7.19 -5.98
N MET A 21 9.34 7.89 -5.79
CA MET A 21 9.33 9.36 -5.82
C MET A 21 9.91 9.90 -4.50
N THR A 22 11.24 9.97 -4.49
CA THR A 22 12.15 10.81 -3.69
C THR A 22 11.85 11.01 -2.19
N ALA A 23 12.53 10.23 -1.35
CA ALA A 23 12.99 10.69 -0.05
C ALA A 23 14.13 11.70 -0.28
N ALA A 24 13.81 12.97 -0.41
CA ALA A 24 14.76 14.07 -0.29
C ALA A 24 14.19 15.05 0.74
N SER A 25 14.83 15.09 1.90
CA SER A 25 14.56 16.06 2.95
C SER A 25 15.06 17.42 2.48
N THR A 26 14.17 18.38 2.26
CA THR A 26 14.51 19.81 2.23
C THR A 26 13.36 20.61 2.83
N VAL A 27 13.73 21.47 3.76
CA VAL A 27 12.84 22.31 4.57
C VAL A 27 12.58 23.63 3.82
N PHE A 28 11.35 24.15 3.98
CA PHE A 28 10.88 25.55 3.88
C PHE A 28 10.57 26.25 2.55
N ALA A 29 9.44 26.98 2.64
CA ALA A 29 9.11 28.33 2.16
C ALA A 29 8.21 28.48 0.92
N ALA A 30 7.12 29.22 1.13
CA ALA A 30 6.14 29.66 0.16
C ALA A 30 6.73 30.64 -0.87
N VAL A 31 6.30 30.55 -2.13
CA VAL A 31 6.26 31.69 -3.07
C VAL A 31 5.02 31.56 -3.98
N ILE A 32 4.34 32.69 -4.13
CA ILE A 32 3.14 32.93 -4.96
C ILE A 32 3.58 33.32 -6.38
N ALA A 33 2.89 32.77 -7.38
CA ALA A 33 2.66 33.23 -8.78
C ALA A 33 3.81 33.80 -9.64
N SER A 34 4.03 33.22 -10.83
CA SER A 34 3.51 33.73 -12.12
C SER A 34 4.21 33.11 -13.35
N ALA A 35 3.42 32.95 -14.41
CA ALA A 35 3.81 32.82 -15.83
C ALA A 35 4.81 31.72 -16.26
N GLY A 36 4.28 30.68 -16.91
CA GLY A 36 4.86 30.09 -18.12
C GLY A 36 6.18 29.34 -18.00
N PHE A 37 6.16 28.10 -17.50
CA PHE A 37 7.12 27.07 -17.91
C PHE A 37 6.50 25.68 -17.79
N SER A 38 6.41 24.96 -18.91
CA SER A 38 6.11 23.53 -18.96
C SER A 38 7.37 22.75 -18.61
N ALA A 39 7.39 22.09 -17.46
CA ALA A 39 8.24 20.93 -17.22
C ALA A 39 7.65 20.05 -16.11
N SER A 40 7.46 18.79 -16.46
CA SER A 40 7.13 17.67 -15.59
C SER A 40 8.10 17.59 -14.39
N ALA A 41 7.59 17.91 -13.21
CA ALA A 41 8.07 17.37 -11.95
C ALA A 41 6.84 17.02 -11.11
N LYS A 42 6.38 15.76 -11.23
CA LYS A 42 5.43 15.19 -10.28
C LYS A 42 6.21 15.06 -8.97
N GLU A 43 6.29 16.12 -8.21
CA GLU A 43 6.76 16.07 -6.83
C GLU A 43 5.56 15.61 -6.01
N ALA A 44 5.65 14.40 -5.45
CA ALA A 44 4.73 13.97 -4.41
C ALA A 44 5.18 14.70 -3.16
N TYR A 45 4.75 15.95 -3.03
CA TYR A 45 4.59 16.55 -1.72
C TYR A 45 3.73 15.56 -0.93
N ALA A 46 4.32 14.86 0.05
CA ALA A 46 3.51 14.29 1.12
C ALA A 46 2.69 15.48 1.64
N LEU A 47 1.39 15.51 1.39
CA LEU A 47 0.60 16.57 1.96
C LEU A 47 0.72 16.41 3.48
N THR A 48 1.06 17.50 4.13
CA THR A 48 1.22 17.55 5.58
C THR A 48 -0.06 18.18 6.11
N GLY A 49 -0.85 17.41 6.83
CA GLY A 49 -1.99 17.91 7.60
C GLY A 49 -1.61 18.15 9.06
N PHE A 50 -2.55 18.72 9.81
CA PHE A 50 -2.40 18.93 11.24
C PHE A 50 -3.45 18.12 12.00
N TYR A 51 -3.01 17.33 12.97
CA TYR A 51 -3.86 16.57 13.88
C TYR A 51 -3.80 17.15 15.29
N LYS A 52 -4.95 17.45 15.89
CA LYS A 52 -5.03 17.88 17.29
C LYS A 52 -5.23 16.66 18.19
N VAL A 53 -4.22 16.35 19.00
CA VAL A 53 -4.18 15.23 19.95
C VAL A 53 -5.40 15.30 20.89
N LYS A 54 -6.12 14.19 21.01
CA LYS A 54 -7.29 14.04 21.88
C LYS A 54 -6.91 13.26 23.14
N GLN A 55 -7.78 13.33 24.15
CA GLN A 55 -7.59 12.54 25.37
C GLN A 55 -7.57 11.03 25.04
N GLY A 56 -6.54 10.33 25.52
CA GLY A 56 -6.35 8.91 25.27
C GLY A 56 -5.62 8.55 23.97
N ASP A 57 -5.15 9.54 23.20
CA ASP A 57 -4.31 9.27 22.04
C ASP A 57 -2.88 8.88 22.42
N THR A 58 -2.25 8.09 21.54
CA THR A 58 -0.84 7.73 21.60
C THR A 58 -0.22 7.99 20.24
N LEU A 59 1.11 8.22 20.18
CA LEU A 59 1.82 8.32 18.90
C LEU A 59 1.59 7.09 18.01
N TYR A 60 1.46 5.91 18.62
CA TYR A 60 1.13 4.70 17.89
C TYR A 60 -0.23 4.81 17.19
N LYS A 61 -1.28 5.20 17.91
CA LYS A 61 -2.62 5.35 17.32
C LYS A 61 -2.64 6.40 16.20
N ILE A 62 -2.05 7.57 16.45
CA ILE A 62 -2.04 8.69 15.48
C ILE A 62 -1.21 8.32 14.24
N SER A 63 0.00 7.79 14.43
CA SER A 63 0.85 7.41 13.29
C SER A 63 0.15 6.39 12.40
N ARG A 64 -0.57 5.44 12.98
CA ARG A 64 -1.33 4.42 12.25
C ARG A 64 -2.52 4.98 11.49
N GLU A 65 -3.24 5.94 12.06
CA GLU A 65 -4.36 6.61 11.40
C GLU A 65 -3.92 7.41 10.15
N HIS A 66 -2.68 7.89 10.18
CA HIS A 66 -2.08 8.73 9.13
C HIS A 66 -1.05 8.00 8.26
N ASP A 67 -1.02 6.67 8.29
CA ASP A 67 -0.11 5.83 7.49
C ASP A 67 1.38 6.20 7.66
N MET A 68 1.75 6.56 8.89
CA MET A 68 3.12 6.84 9.33
C MET A 68 3.61 5.76 10.29
N THR A 69 4.92 5.63 10.42
CA THR A 69 5.54 5.01 11.58
C THR A 69 5.61 6.00 12.74
N VAL A 70 5.70 5.49 13.97
CA VAL A 70 5.95 6.35 15.15
C VAL A 70 7.23 7.17 14.96
N ASN A 71 8.28 6.57 14.39
CA ASN A 71 9.54 7.27 14.16
C ASN A 71 9.41 8.39 13.12
N GLU A 72 8.68 8.17 12.03
CA GLU A 72 8.39 9.23 11.04
C GLU A 72 7.56 10.35 11.66
N LEU A 73 6.52 10.00 12.44
CA LEU A 73 5.69 10.98 13.14
C LEU A 73 6.50 11.81 14.13
N LYS A 74 7.42 11.17 14.88
CA LYS A 74 8.34 11.87 15.78
C LYS A 74 9.33 12.75 15.03
N ALA A 75 9.88 12.26 13.92
CA ALA A 75 10.86 12.99 13.13
C ALA A 75 10.26 14.27 12.55
N VAL A 76 9.07 14.20 11.94
CA VAL A 76 8.41 15.39 11.36
C VAL A 76 8.03 16.40 12.44
N ASN A 77 7.61 15.94 13.62
CA ASN A 77 7.21 16.78 14.74
C ASN A 77 8.36 17.14 15.70
N ARG A 78 9.60 16.73 15.40
CA ARG A 78 10.78 16.93 16.25
C ARG A 78 10.59 16.45 17.70
N LEU A 79 9.83 15.38 17.90
CA LEU A 79 9.55 14.81 19.22
C LEU A 79 10.73 13.97 19.71
N LYS A 80 11.19 14.24 20.94
CA LYS A 80 12.29 13.49 21.58
C LYS A 80 11.82 12.22 22.31
N SER A 81 10.56 12.18 22.74
CA SER A 81 9.95 11.05 23.46
C SER A 81 8.62 10.65 22.83
N ASP A 82 7.98 9.62 23.39
CA ASP A 82 6.66 9.15 22.94
C ASP A 82 5.50 9.87 23.64
N THR A 83 5.84 10.83 24.52
CA THR A 83 4.87 11.60 25.30
C THR A 83 4.21 12.67 24.43
N ILE A 84 2.89 12.66 24.42
CA ILE A 84 2.05 13.69 23.79
C ILE A 84 0.96 14.13 24.75
N HIS A 85 0.47 15.34 24.57
CA HIS A 85 -0.55 15.93 25.46
C HIS A 85 -1.83 16.27 24.70
N PRO A 86 -3.01 16.06 25.28
CA PRO A 86 -4.27 16.52 24.69
C PRO A 86 -4.20 18.01 24.34
N GLY A 87 -4.68 18.36 23.15
CA GLY A 87 -4.62 19.71 22.59
C GLY A 87 -3.34 20.04 21.80
N GLN A 88 -2.30 19.20 21.89
CA GLN A 88 -1.09 19.33 21.07
C GLN A 88 -1.43 19.14 19.58
N THR A 89 -0.85 19.97 18.71
CA THR A 89 -0.99 19.81 17.26
C THR A 89 0.23 19.07 16.72
N LEU A 90 -0.01 17.98 15.98
CA LEU A 90 1.02 17.21 15.28
C LEU A 90 0.86 17.38 13.77
N GLU A 91 1.97 17.59 13.08
CA GLU A 91 2.08 17.43 11.64
C GLU A 91 2.01 15.94 11.29
N VAL A 92 1.07 15.60 10.42
CA VAL A 92 0.78 14.22 10.01
C VAL A 92 0.75 14.14 8.51
N ARG A 93 1.05 12.96 7.96
CA ARG A 93 0.84 12.72 6.54
C ARG A 93 -0.67 12.73 6.26
N THR A 94 -1.05 13.49 5.26
CA THR A 94 -2.33 13.33 4.56
C THR A 94 -1.98 12.82 3.18
N GLU A 95 -2.53 11.67 2.79
CA GLU A 95 -2.48 11.33 1.38
C GLU A 95 -3.37 12.32 0.65
N ARG A 96 -2.82 12.98 -0.38
CA ARG A 96 -3.67 13.61 -1.38
C ARG A 96 -4.41 12.45 -2.03
N HIS A 97 -5.66 12.20 -1.64
CA HIS A 97 -6.62 11.63 -2.56
C HIS A 97 -6.74 12.67 -3.67
N THR A 98 -5.83 12.66 -4.65
CA THR A 98 -6.14 13.25 -5.93
C THR A 98 -7.40 12.52 -6.36
N GLU A 99 -8.51 13.24 -6.41
CA GLU A 99 -9.76 12.80 -7.04
C GLU A 99 -9.55 12.62 -8.55
N GLU A 100 -8.52 11.86 -8.92
CA GLU A 100 -8.57 11.08 -10.14
C GLU A 100 -9.74 10.12 -9.94
N PRO A 101 -10.60 9.91 -10.95
CA PRO A 101 -11.79 9.08 -10.84
C PRO A 101 -11.37 7.66 -10.47
N PHE A 102 -11.33 7.38 -9.17
CA PHE A 102 -11.02 6.07 -8.65
C PHE A 102 -12.12 5.15 -9.14
N ASN A 103 -11.73 4.08 -9.84
CA ASN A 103 -12.70 3.05 -10.16
C ASN A 103 -13.26 2.52 -8.83
N ASN A 104 -14.58 2.55 -8.67
CA ASN A 104 -15.26 2.07 -7.46
C ASN A 104 -15.36 0.53 -7.42
N GLU A 105 -14.57 -0.15 -8.24
CA GLU A 105 -14.51 -1.61 -8.24
C GLU A 105 -14.08 -2.15 -6.88
N THR A 106 -14.67 -3.31 -6.57
CA THR A 106 -14.39 -4.03 -5.35
C THR A 106 -14.01 -5.47 -5.66
N ALA A 107 -13.10 -6.03 -4.87
CA ALA A 107 -12.78 -7.44 -4.88
C ALA A 107 -12.74 -8.00 -3.46
N ILE A 108 -12.96 -9.31 -3.34
CA ILE A 108 -12.98 -9.99 -2.05
C ILE A 108 -11.60 -10.58 -1.77
N TYR A 109 -10.93 -10.02 -0.79
CA TYR A 109 -9.75 -10.60 -0.16
C TYR A 109 -10.17 -11.60 0.93
N THR A 110 -9.43 -12.68 1.10
CA THR A 110 -9.62 -13.62 2.21
C THR A 110 -8.45 -13.49 3.17
N VAL A 111 -8.74 -13.16 4.42
CA VAL A 111 -7.71 -13.01 5.47
C VAL A 111 -7.01 -14.34 5.69
N VAL A 112 -5.68 -14.30 5.70
CA VAL A 112 -4.83 -15.48 5.90
C VAL A 112 -4.10 -15.42 7.26
N PRO A 113 -3.51 -16.53 7.74
CA PRO A 113 -2.71 -16.51 8.97
C PRO A 113 -1.61 -15.44 8.93
N GLY A 114 -1.50 -14.64 9.99
CA GLY A 114 -0.52 -13.57 10.13
C GLY A 114 -0.94 -12.22 9.56
N ASP A 115 -2.09 -12.12 8.90
CA ASP A 115 -2.64 -10.81 8.52
C ASP A 115 -3.04 -9.99 9.75
N THR A 116 -2.89 -8.67 9.60
CA THR A 116 -3.49 -7.66 10.47
C THR A 116 -4.25 -6.70 9.59
N LEU A 117 -5.25 -5.99 10.14
CA LEU A 117 -5.98 -4.98 9.38
C LEU A 117 -5.04 -3.95 8.74
N TRP A 118 -4.01 -3.50 9.46
CA TRP A 118 -2.99 -2.61 8.92
C TRP A 118 -2.14 -3.24 7.83
N GLY A 119 -1.75 -4.51 7.98
CA GLY A 119 -1.00 -5.22 6.95
C GLY A 119 -1.79 -5.30 5.64
N ILE A 120 -3.10 -5.52 5.74
CA ILE A 120 -4.03 -5.54 4.60
C ILE A 120 -4.17 -4.12 4.02
N ALA A 121 -4.47 -3.13 4.84
CA ALA A 121 -4.63 -1.72 4.45
C ALA A 121 -3.39 -1.21 3.69
N LYS A 122 -2.20 -1.41 4.27
CA LYS A 122 -0.91 -1.05 3.67
C LYS A 122 -0.64 -1.80 2.37
N ARG A 123 -0.92 -3.11 2.32
CA ARG A 123 -0.71 -3.94 1.12
C ARG A 123 -1.53 -3.44 -0.06
N TYR A 124 -2.75 -2.99 0.20
CA TYR A 124 -3.68 -2.49 -0.81
C TYR A 124 -3.76 -0.97 -0.88
N ARG A 125 -2.85 -0.23 -0.23
CA ARG A 125 -2.83 1.24 -0.22
C ARG A 125 -4.21 1.84 0.09
N MET A 126 -4.82 1.37 1.18
CA MET A 126 -6.08 1.87 1.69
C MET A 126 -5.84 2.46 3.07
N ASN A 127 -6.53 3.55 3.40
CA ASN A 127 -6.57 4.02 4.77
C ASN A 127 -7.27 2.98 5.66
N ILE A 128 -6.78 2.80 6.89
CA ILE A 128 -7.33 1.83 7.84
C ILE A 128 -8.80 2.13 8.14
N ASN A 129 -9.16 3.40 8.37
CA ASN A 129 -10.52 3.78 8.73
C ASN A 129 -11.49 3.57 7.57
N ASP A 130 -11.06 3.83 6.33
CA ASP A 130 -11.84 3.55 5.13
C ASP A 130 -12.06 2.04 4.96
N LEU A 131 -11.00 1.25 5.11
CA LEU A 131 -11.09 -0.21 5.04
C LEU A 131 -12.02 -0.78 6.12
N LYS A 132 -11.97 -0.25 7.36
CA LYS A 132 -12.89 -0.62 8.45
C LYS A 132 -14.32 -0.28 8.13
N THR A 133 -14.57 0.96 7.69
CA THR A 133 -15.91 1.47 7.39
C THR A 133 -16.52 0.66 6.25
N LEU A 134 -15.76 0.44 5.17
CA LEU A 134 -16.14 -0.39 4.03
C LEU A 134 -16.53 -1.82 4.45
N ASN A 135 -15.83 -2.37 5.43
CA ASN A 135 -16.05 -3.74 5.93
C ASN A 135 -16.89 -3.81 7.21
N LYS A 136 -17.50 -2.69 7.63
CA LYS A 136 -18.33 -2.58 8.85
C LYS A 136 -17.64 -3.12 10.11
N LEU A 137 -16.32 -2.96 10.21
CA LEU A 137 -15.52 -3.43 11.34
C LEU A 137 -15.65 -2.48 12.54
N LYS A 138 -15.90 -3.06 13.71
CA LYS A 138 -15.98 -2.32 14.99
C LYS A 138 -14.61 -2.15 15.66
N SER A 139 -13.62 -2.95 15.29
CA SER A 139 -12.26 -2.93 15.82
C SER A 139 -11.24 -3.25 14.74
N ASP A 140 -9.96 -3.25 15.09
CA ASP A 140 -8.87 -3.59 14.15
C ASP A 140 -8.63 -5.10 14.04
N MET A 141 -9.44 -5.90 14.73
CA MET A 141 -9.34 -7.36 14.70
C MET A 141 -9.88 -7.90 13.38
N VAL A 142 -9.09 -8.76 12.74
CA VAL A 142 -9.49 -9.54 11.57
C VAL A 142 -9.29 -11.03 11.88
N LEU A 143 -10.20 -11.87 11.42
CA LEU A 143 -10.19 -13.31 11.66
C LEU A 143 -9.70 -14.04 10.42
N ILE A 144 -8.98 -15.15 10.62
CA ILE A 144 -8.57 -16.02 9.51
C ILE A 144 -9.82 -16.48 8.74
N ASN A 145 -9.72 -16.53 7.41
CA ASN A 145 -10.79 -16.81 6.46
C ASN A 145 -11.90 -15.75 6.37
N GLN A 146 -11.80 -14.66 7.14
CA GLN A 146 -12.71 -13.52 6.99
C GLN A 146 -12.61 -12.96 5.57
N LYS A 147 -13.77 -12.69 4.96
CA LYS A 147 -13.87 -12.05 3.65
C LYS A 147 -13.86 -10.53 3.86
N MET A 148 -12.91 -9.87 3.20
CA MET A 148 -12.70 -8.43 3.26
C MET A 148 -12.90 -7.83 1.86
N ILE A 149 -13.73 -6.82 1.77
CA ILE A 149 -13.91 -5.99 0.58
C ILE A 149 -12.71 -5.05 0.47
N ILE A 150 -11.99 -5.16 -0.64
CA ILE A 150 -10.93 -4.25 -1.06
C ILE A 150 -11.49 -3.41 -2.19
N LYS A 151 -11.40 -2.08 -2.07
CA LYS A 151 -11.88 -1.13 -3.06
C LYS A 151 -10.69 -0.49 -3.79
N GLY A 152 -10.86 -0.21 -5.07
CA GLY A 152 -9.99 0.66 -5.83
C GLY A 152 -9.82 0.21 -7.28
N ASP A 153 -8.66 0.49 -7.86
CA ASP A 153 -8.31 0.08 -9.22
C ASP A 153 -8.00 -1.43 -9.28
N ILE A 154 -9.07 -2.23 -9.21
CA ILE A 154 -9.00 -3.68 -9.29
C ILE A 154 -8.69 -4.08 -10.72
N SER A 155 -7.59 -4.80 -10.89
CA SER A 155 -7.19 -5.40 -12.16
C SER A 155 -7.52 -6.89 -12.16
N LYS A 156 -8.04 -7.36 -13.30
CA LYS A 156 -8.38 -8.78 -13.54
C LYS A 156 -7.69 -9.23 -14.82
N THR A 157 -6.93 -10.30 -14.77
CA THR A 157 -6.22 -10.80 -15.94
C THR A 157 -6.12 -12.32 -15.92
N LYS A 158 -6.30 -12.98 -17.07
CA LYS A 158 -5.97 -14.40 -17.19
C LYS A 158 -4.46 -14.53 -17.29
N ALA A 159 -3.87 -15.38 -16.46
CA ALA A 159 -2.44 -15.63 -16.49
C ALA A 159 -2.11 -17.06 -16.04
N ILE A 160 -0.98 -17.56 -16.52
CA ILE A 160 -0.38 -18.81 -16.05
C ILE A 160 0.46 -18.49 -14.81
N ILE A 161 0.19 -19.16 -13.71
CA ILE A 161 1.01 -19.02 -12.50
C ILE A 161 2.34 -19.77 -12.68
N THR A 162 3.46 -19.08 -12.49
CA THR A 162 4.79 -19.70 -12.59
C THR A 162 5.30 -20.20 -11.23
N GLY A 163 4.66 -19.74 -10.14
CA GLY A 163 4.92 -20.17 -8.76
C GLY A 163 5.58 -19.09 -7.91
N ALA A 164 6.06 -19.50 -6.74
CA ALA A 164 6.70 -18.59 -5.79
C ALA A 164 7.98 -18.01 -6.39
N ALA A 165 8.15 -16.69 -6.29
CA ALA A 165 9.39 -15.98 -6.61
C ALA A 165 10.26 -15.80 -5.36
N ASP A 166 9.63 -15.54 -4.22
CA ASP A 166 10.21 -15.49 -2.88
C ASP A 166 9.09 -15.71 -1.82
N ASN A 167 9.36 -15.45 -0.54
CA ASN A 167 8.40 -15.67 0.55
C ASN A 167 7.16 -14.75 0.53
N PHE A 168 7.15 -13.71 -0.29
CA PHE A 168 6.08 -12.70 -0.34
C PHE A 168 5.69 -12.33 -1.77
N THR A 169 6.16 -13.05 -2.78
CA THR A 169 5.97 -12.70 -4.19
C THR A 169 5.67 -13.95 -5.03
N VAL A 170 4.70 -13.84 -5.92
CA VAL A 170 4.35 -14.87 -6.91
C VAL A 170 4.56 -14.30 -8.31
N GLU A 171 5.15 -15.08 -9.21
CA GLU A 171 5.31 -14.70 -10.62
C GLU A 171 4.18 -15.33 -11.47
N PHE A 172 3.69 -14.56 -12.44
CA PHE A 172 2.64 -14.91 -13.38
C PHE A 172 3.12 -14.60 -14.80
N LYS A 173 2.56 -15.32 -15.77
CA LYS A 173 2.81 -15.15 -17.20
C LYS A 173 1.50 -14.85 -17.92
N ASN A 174 1.42 -13.75 -18.65
CA ASN A 174 0.31 -13.43 -19.55
C ASN A 174 0.88 -13.23 -20.97
N GLY A 175 0.52 -14.11 -21.90
CA GLY A 175 1.14 -14.12 -23.23
C GLY A 175 2.65 -14.31 -23.14
N ASN A 176 3.41 -13.33 -23.66
CA ASN A 176 4.88 -13.32 -23.56
C ASN A 176 5.41 -12.54 -22.36
N ASP A 177 4.53 -11.85 -21.65
CA ASP A 177 4.90 -10.98 -20.53
C ASP A 177 4.89 -11.74 -19.21
N TYR A 178 5.80 -11.34 -18.33
CA TYR A 178 5.90 -11.83 -16.96
C TYR A 178 5.74 -10.67 -16.01
N PHE A 179 4.99 -10.89 -14.95
CA PHE A 179 4.81 -9.92 -13.88
C PHE A 179 4.77 -10.63 -12.55
N THR A 180 5.11 -9.91 -11.49
CA THR A 180 5.00 -10.44 -10.14
C THR A 180 3.87 -9.77 -9.37
N LEU A 181 3.36 -10.41 -8.33
CA LEU A 181 2.46 -9.79 -7.37
C LEU A 181 2.87 -10.16 -5.96
N LYS A 182 2.78 -9.18 -5.05
CA LYS A 182 2.98 -9.38 -3.62
C LYS A 182 1.83 -10.17 -3.04
N VAL A 183 2.16 -11.08 -2.13
CA VAL A 183 1.23 -11.90 -1.36
C VAL A 183 1.57 -11.76 0.13
N PRO A 184 0.67 -12.16 1.04
CA PRO A 184 0.99 -12.20 2.47
C PRO A 184 2.23 -13.05 2.77
N TYR A 185 3.02 -12.64 3.76
CA TYR A 185 4.27 -13.32 4.11
C TYR A 185 4.03 -14.80 4.41
N GLY A 186 4.86 -15.67 3.82
CA GLY A 186 4.78 -17.11 4.02
C GLY A 186 3.71 -17.81 3.18
N THR A 187 2.89 -17.08 2.43
CA THR A 187 1.85 -17.67 1.58
C THR A 187 2.30 -17.98 0.17
N ALA A 188 3.38 -17.37 -0.32
CA ALA A 188 3.83 -17.54 -1.70
C ALA A 188 4.06 -19.01 -2.08
N GLN A 189 4.54 -19.84 -1.16
CA GLN A 189 4.77 -21.25 -1.46
C GLN A 189 3.51 -22.08 -1.71
N SER A 190 2.35 -21.66 -1.21
CA SER A 190 1.10 -22.38 -1.52
C SER A 190 0.80 -22.34 -3.02
N TYR A 191 1.19 -21.26 -3.69
CA TYR A 191 1.02 -21.05 -5.13
C TYR A 191 1.96 -21.88 -5.99
N GLN A 192 3.08 -22.38 -5.44
CA GLN A 192 3.99 -23.26 -6.19
C GLN A 192 3.29 -24.55 -6.64
N LYS A 193 2.34 -25.05 -5.84
CA LYS A 193 1.52 -26.24 -6.16
C LYS A 193 0.56 -26.01 -7.33
N MET A 194 0.31 -24.75 -7.70
CA MET A 194 -0.55 -24.39 -8.83
C MET A 194 0.24 -24.11 -10.11
N SER A 195 1.58 -24.15 -10.07
CA SER A 195 2.45 -23.81 -11.21
C SER A 195 1.99 -24.47 -12.52
N GLY A 196 1.89 -23.67 -13.58
CA GLY A 196 1.46 -24.10 -14.91
C GLY A 196 -0.05 -23.99 -15.16
N LYS A 197 -0.87 -23.76 -14.12
CA LYS A 197 -2.31 -23.53 -14.29
C LYS A 197 -2.59 -22.12 -14.81
N GLU A 198 -3.48 -22.03 -15.80
CA GLU A 198 -4.11 -20.77 -16.18
C GLU A 198 -5.25 -20.47 -15.21
N ILE A 199 -5.26 -19.25 -14.68
CA ILE A 199 -6.22 -18.78 -13.67
C ILE A 199 -6.61 -17.34 -13.94
N LEU A 200 -7.75 -16.91 -13.39
CA LEU A 200 -8.06 -15.48 -13.31
C LEU A 200 -7.37 -14.89 -12.09
N VAL A 201 -6.43 -13.98 -12.34
CA VAL A 201 -5.68 -13.25 -11.31
C VAL A 201 -6.38 -11.93 -11.04
N VAL A 202 -6.79 -11.71 -9.78
CA VAL A 202 -7.40 -10.46 -9.32
C VAL A 202 -6.43 -9.76 -8.37
N TYR A 203 -6.08 -8.52 -8.66
CA TYR A 203 -5.06 -7.78 -7.92
C TYR A 203 -5.35 -6.28 -7.90
N LYS A 204 -4.74 -5.58 -6.94
CA LYS A 204 -4.74 -4.12 -6.86
C LYS A 204 -3.31 -3.67 -6.73
N ASP A 205 -2.92 -2.66 -7.51
CA ASP A 205 -1.55 -2.17 -7.58
C ASP A 205 -0.57 -3.33 -7.88
N ASP A 206 0.36 -3.61 -6.97
CA ASP A 206 1.34 -4.69 -7.05
C ASP A 206 1.03 -5.86 -6.09
N ALA A 207 -0.20 -5.96 -5.56
CA ALA A 207 -0.61 -6.96 -4.58
C ALA A 207 -1.78 -7.85 -5.05
N LEU A 208 -1.58 -9.16 -4.95
CA LEU A 208 -2.59 -10.16 -5.28
C LEU A 208 -3.73 -10.14 -4.26
N ILE A 209 -4.98 -10.07 -4.75
CA ILE A 209 -6.19 -10.15 -3.92
C ILE A 209 -6.69 -11.59 -3.85
N ASN A 210 -6.93 -12.21 -5.00
CA ASN A 210 -7.33 -13.61 -5.10
C ASN A 210 -7.00 -14.19 -6.49
N VAL A 211 -7.18 -15.50 -6.60
CA VAL A 211 -7.11 -16.26 -7.84
C VAL A 211 -8.38 -17.11 -7.97
N GLN A 212 -8.87 -17.28 -9.20
CA GLN A 212 -10.08 -18.07 -9.51
C GLN A 212 -9.79 -19.06 -10.65
#